data_AF-A0A543NER3-F1
#
_entry.id   AF-A0A543NER3-F1
#
_cell.length_a   1.000
_cell.length_b   1.000
_cell.length_c   1.000
_cell.angle_alpha   90.00
_cell.angle_beta   90.00
_cell.angle_gamma   90.00
#
_symmetry.space_group_name_H-M   'P 1'
#
loop_
_entity.id
_entity.type
_entity.pdbx_description
1 polymer ?
#
loop_
_entity_poly.entity_id
_entity_poly.type
_entity_poly.pdbx_seq_one_letter_code
_entity_poly.pdbx_strand_id
1 'polypeptide(L)' 'MSTPAPWPAPLLRPGDVAEAFGVTTSTVNTWVREGRLAPVLVTPGGHRRFAPDQVHTLLATTNREEGGGQA' A
#
# COMPACT_ATOMS: atom_id res chain seq x y z
N MET A 1 -15.52 -30.95 4.41
CA MET A 1 -14.32 -30.44 3.73
C MET A 1 -14.06 -29.05 4.29
N SER A 2 -12.97 -28.83 5.02
CA SER A 2 -12.72 -27.55 5.70
C SER A 2 -12.25 -26.50 4.69
N THR A 3 -13.05 -25.46 4.47
CA THR A 3 -12.64 -24.29 3.69
C THR A 3 -11.53 -23.58 4.47
N PRO A 4 -10.33 -23.35 3.90
CA PRO A 4 -9.34 -22.52 4.56
C PRO A 4 -9.96 -21.14 4.79
N ALA A 5 -9.72 -20.56 5.97
CA ALA A 5 -10.22 -19.24 6.33
C ALA A 5 -9.90 -18.24 5.19
N PRO A 6 -10.85 -17.37 4.79
CA PRO A 6 -10.59 -16.39 3.75
C PRO A 6 -9.34 -15.60 4.14
N TRP A 7 -8.38 -15.49 3.22
CA TRP A 7 -7.24 -14.60 3.44
C TRP A 7 -7.77 -13.23 3.87
N PRO A 8 -7.19 -12.62 4.91
CA PRO A 8 -7.66 -11.35 5.44
C PRO A 8 -7.49 -10.28 4.37
N ALA A 9 -8.56 -10.02 3.61
CA ALA A 9 -8.63 -9.14 2.45
C ALA A 9 -7.64 -9.45 1.29
N PRO A 10 -8.04 -9.24 0.02
CA PRO A 10 -7.14 -9.43 -1.10
C PRO A 10 -5.95 -8.45 -1.02
N LEU A 11 -4.72 -8.97 -1.16
CA LEU A 11 -3.52 -8.15 -1.20
C LEU A 11 -3.57 -7.15 -2.36
N LEU A 12 -3.26 -5.89 -2.06
CA LEU A 12 -3.32 -4.80 -3.01
C LEU A 12 -2.13 -4.85 -3.98
N ARG A 13 -2.39 -4.61 -5.26
CA ARG A 13 -1.36 -4.38 -6.28
C ARG A 13 -0.88 -2.94 -6.19
N PRO A 14 0.27 -2.58 -6.78
CA PRO A 14 0.72 -1.20 -6.83
C PRO A 14 -0.33 -0.25 -7.45
N GLY A 15 -1.11 -0.74 -8.43
CA GLY A 15 -2.21 0.02 -9.03
C GLY A 15 -3.36 0.30 -8.06
N ASP A 16 -3.76 -0.69 -7.26
CA ASP A 16 -4.84 -0.51 -6.27
C ASP A 16 -4.42 0.47 -5.18
N VAL A 17 -3.14 0.44 -4.77
CA VAL A 17 -2.58 1.43 -3.85
C VAL A 17 -2.55 2.82 -4.49
N ALA A 18 -2.10 2.92 -5.74
CA ALA A 18 -2.05 4.19 -6.45
C ALA A 18 -3.43 4.85 -6.55
N GLU A 19 -4.46 4.06 -6.89
CA GLU A 19 -5.86 4.51 -6.93
C GLU A 19 -6.35 4.99 -5.56
N ALA A 20 -6.08 4.24 -4.49
CA ALA A 20 -6.51 4.60 -3.14
C ALA A 20 -5.90 5.92 -2.63
N PHE A 21 -4.69 6.26 -3.08
CA PHE A 21 -4.00 7.51 -2.75
C PHE A 21 -4.18 8.62 -3.80
N GLY A 22 -4.84 8.34 -4.94
CA GLY A 22 -4.92 9.29 -6.06
C GLY A 22 -3.55 9.63 -6.69
N VAL A 23 -2.56 8.73 -6.58
CA VAL A 23 -1.20 8.93 -7.09
C VAL A 23 -0.90 7.99 -8.25
N THR A 24 0.32 8.06 -8.80
CA THR A 24 0.78 7.11 -9.82
C THR A 24 1.44 5.88 -9.19
N THR A 25 1.47 4.77 -9.92
CA THR A 25 2.22 3.57 -9.51
C THR A 25 3.72 3.83 -9.34
N SER A 26 4.28 4.79 -10.08
CA SER A 26 5.66 5.27 -9.90
C SER A 26 5.86 5.91 -8.53
N THR A 27 4.90 6.69 -8.04
CA THR A 27 4.92 7.26 -6.69
C THR A 27 4.92 6.14 -5.63
N VAL A 28 4.08 5.13 -5.80
CA VAL A 28 4.06 3.94 -4.92
C VAL A 28 5.41 3.21 -4.93
N ASN A 29 6.04 3.06 -6.10
CA ASN A 29 7.36 2.46 -6.20
C ASN A 29 8.45 3.30 -5.50
N THR A 30 8.33 4.63 -5.54
CA THR A 30 9.20 5.53 -4.78
C THR A 30 9.03 5.32 -3.27
N TRP A 31 7.80 5.23 -2.77
CA TRP A 31 7.55 4.92 -1.35
C TRP A 31 8.13 3.58 -0.92
N VAL A 32 8.11 2.58 -1.80
CA VAL A 32 8.78 1.29 -1.53
C VAL A 32 10.29 1.45 -1.44
N ARG A 33 10.90 2.21 -2.35
CA ARG A 33 12.34 2.50 -2.33
C ARG A 33 12.77 3.31 -1.11
N GLU A 34 11.90 4.22 -0.65
CA GLU A 34 12.10 5.04 0.55
C GLU A 34 11.80 4.29 1.85
N GLY A 35 11.28 3.05 1.78
CA GLY A 35 10.89 2.27 2.96
C GLY A 35 9.60 2.70 3.63
N ARG A 36 8.85 3.64 3.03
CA ARG A 36 7.54 4.10 3.51
C ARG A 36 6.43 3.07 3.31
N LEU A 37 6.60 2.16 2.35
CA LEU A 37 5.67 1.07 2.07
C LEU A 37 6.42 -0.23 1.80
N ALA A 38 6.18 -1.27 2.59
CA ALA A 38 6.82 -2.57 2.40
C ALA A 38 5.88 -3.57 1.69
N PRO A 39 6.31 -4.25 0.63
CA PRO A 39 5.54 -5.35 0.06
C PRO A 39 5.55 -6.53 1.04
N VAL A 40 4.37 -7.10 1.33
CA VAL A 40 4.25 -8.32 2.15
C VAL A 40 4.53 -9.58 1.34
N LEU A 41 4.43 -9.47 0.01
CA LEU A 41 4.75 -10.54 -0.92
C LEU A 41 5.29 -9.96 -2.22
N VAL A 42 6.28 -10.64 -2.78
CA VAL A 42 6.78 -10.41 -4.14
C VAL A 42 6.55 -11.70 -4.91
N THR A 43 5.81 -11.63 -6.02
CA THR A 43 5.60 -12.80 -6.87
C THR A 43 6.90 -13.18 -7.59
N PRO A 44 7.04 -14.42 -8.10
CA PRO A 44 8.20 -14.81 -8.90
C PRO A 44 8.45 -13.91 -10.13
N GLY A 45 7.40 -13.28 -10.67
CA GLY A 45 7.50 -12.29 -11.75
C GLY A 45 7.85 -10.87 -11.31
N GLY A 46 8.16 -10.65 -10.02
CA GLY A 46 8.54 -9.35 -9.47
C GLY A 46 7.37 -8.42 -9.12
N HIS A 47 6.12 -8.88 -9.23
CA HIS A 47 4.96 -8.06 -8.86
C HIS A 47 4.84 -7.97 -7.34
N ARG A 48 4.78 -6.74 -6.83
CA ARG A 48 4.64 -6.43 -5.41
C ARG A 48 3.19 -6.54 -4.97
N ARG A 49 2.99 -6.98 -3.74
CA ARG A 49 1.68 -7.08 -3.08
C ARG A 49 1.75 -6.44 -1.71
N PHE A 50 0.73 -5.65 -1.36
CA PHE A 50 0.68 -4.86 -0.13
C PHE A 50 -0.49 -5.29 0.75
N ALA A 51 -0.29 -5.29 2.06
CA ALA A 51 -1.38 -5.49 3.00
C ALA A 51 -2.29 -4.24 3.03
N PRO A 52 -3.62 -4.41 2.99
CA PRO A 52 -4.55 -3.29 3.14
C PRO A 52 -4.31 -2.49 4.42
N ASP A 53 -4.04 -3.16 5.55
CA ASP A 53 -3.80 -2.52 6.84
C ASP A 53 -2.62 -1.52 6.81
N GLN A 54 -1.51 -1.90 6.15
CA GLN A 54 -0.35 -1.02 5.98
C GLN A 54 -0.69 0.20 5.10
N VAL A 55 -1.51 -0.01 4.07
CA VAL A 55 -1.99 1.06 3.17
C VAL A 55 -2.92 2.02 3.91
N HIS A 56 -3.86 1.50 4.71
CA HIS A 56 -4.73 2.32 5.57
C HIS A 56 -3.93 3.09 6.62
N THR A 57 -2.92 2.46 7.23
CA THR A 57 -2.02 3.13 8.16
C THR A 57 -1.28 4.28 7.48
N LEU A 58 -0.73 4.05 6.28
CA LEU A 58 -0.04 5.08 5.51
C LEU A 58 -0.99 6.23 5.08
N LEU A 59 -2.24 5.92 4.74
CA LEU A 59 -3.28 6.94 4.50
C LEU A 59 -3.52 7.79 5.76
N ALA A 60 -3.64 7.15 6.93
CA ALA A 60 -3.86 7.84 8.19
C ALA A 60 -2.66 8.71 8.60
N THR A 61 -1.42 8.28 8.32
CA THR A 61 -0.22 9.09 8.59
C THR A 61 -0.08 10.25 7.62
N THR A 62 -0.26 10.03 6.31
CA THR A 62 -0.15 11.10 5.30
C THR A 62 -1.15 12.22 5.56
N ASN A 63 -2.40 11.90 5.90
CA ASN A 63 -3.41 12.92 6.25
C ASN A 63 -3.02 13.78 7.49
N ARG A 64 -2.11 13.30 8.35
CA ARG A 64 -1.63 14.04 9.51
C ARG A 64 -0.47 14.99 9.17
N GLU A 65 0.31 14.70 8.13
CA GLU A 65 1.46 15.51 7.73
C GLU A 65 1.04 16.76 6.92
N GLU A 66 -0.12 16.72 6.26
CA GLU A 66 -0.70 17.84 5.48
C GLU A 66 -1.34 18.96 6.36
N GLY A 67 -1.13 18.93 7.68
CA GLY A 67 -1.62 19.96 8.63
C GLY A 67 -0.58 21.02 9.02
N GLY A 68 0.63 20.98 8.46
CA GLY A 68 1.74 21.84 8.86
C GLY A 68 2.27 22.73 7.73
N GLY A 69 1.65 23.90 7.54
CA GLY A 69 2.32 25.03 6.90
C GLY A 69 1.59 25.67 5.72
N GLN A 70 0.62 26.52 6.01
CA GLN A 70 0.35 27.73 5.23
C GLN A 70 0.02 28.86 6.21
N ALA A 71 1.04 29.67 6.53
CA ALA A 71 0.96 30.97 7.20
C ALA A 71 1.70 31.98 6.33
#